data_AF-A0A7W8MQU9-F1
#
_entry.id   AF-A0A7W8MQU9-F1
#
_cell.length_a   1.000
_cell.length_b   1.000
_cell.length_c   1.000
_cell.angle_alpha   90.00
_cell.angle_beta   90.00
_cell.angle_gamma   90.00
#
_symmetry.space_group_name_H-M   'P 1'
#
loop_
_entity.id
_entity.type
_entity.pdbx_description
1 polymer ?
#
loop_
_entity_poly.entity_id
_entity_poly.type
_entity_poly.pdbx_seq_one_letter_code
_entity_poly.pdbx_strand_id
1 'polypeptide(L)' 'MSGPTLQERLAHITQGLTEAQRRFAADEPYPDPEGSWPQKIAQLQQHLAEVREMIANE' A
#
# COMPACT_ATOMS: atom_id res chain seq x y z
N MET A 1 9.70 -22.32 -5.68
CA MET A 1 9.96 -20.98 -5.13
C MET A 1 8.66 -20.51 -4.49
N SER A 2 8.60 -20.43 -3.17
CA SER A 2 7.39 -19.96 -2.48
C SER A 2 7.29 -18.45 -2.65
N GLY A 3 6.13 -17.95 -3.09
CA GLY A 3 5.87 -16.51 -3.15
C GLY A 3 5.93 -15.86 -1.76
N PRO A 4 5.89 -14.52 -1.68
CA PRO A 4 5.93 -13.81 -0.41
C PRO A 4 4.76 -14.23 0.47
N THR A 5 5.07 -14.51 1.74
CA THR A 5 4.10 -14.81 2.80
C THR A 5 3.13 -13.64 3.00
N LEU A 6 1.97 -13.90 3.61
CA LEU A 6 1.02 -12.84 3.94
C LEU A 6 1.64 -11.74 4.83
N GLN A 7 2.55 -12.11 5.74
CA GLN A 7 3.27 -11.15 6.58
C GLN A 7 4.25 -10.28 5.77
N GLU A 8 4.97 -10.86 4.82
CA GLU A 8 5.84 -10.09 3.92
C GLU A 8 5.03 -9.15 3.02
N ARG A 9 3.89 -9.62 2.49
CA ARG A 9 2.96 -8.76 1.74
C ARG A 9 2.44 -7.61 2.60
N LEU A 10 2.08 -7.87 3.85
CA LEU A 10 1.64 -6.86 4.79
C LEU A 10 2.71 -5.79 5.03
N ALA A 11 3.96 -6.22 5.21
CA ALA A 11 5.10 -5.31 5.38
C ALA A 11 5.31 -4.42 4.15
N HIS A 12 5.29 -5.01 2.94
CA HIS A 12 5.44 -4.25 1.69
C HIS A 12 4.34 -3.22 1.49
N ILE A 13 3.08 -3.57 1.75
CA ILE A 13 1.95 -2.65 1.63
C ILE A 13 2.09 -1.50 2.64
N THR A 14 2.48 -1.81 3.88
CA THR A 14 2.66 -0.80 4.94
C THR A 14 3.79 0.17 4.61
N GLN A 15 4.91 -0.33 4.08
CA GLN A 15 6.02 0.50 3.59
C GLN A 15 5.57 1.41 2.45
N GLY A 16 4.87 0.86 1.45
CA GLY A 16 4.34 1.63 0.32
C GLY A 16 3.34 2.71 0.75
N LEU A 17 2.48 2.40 1.73
CA LEU A 17 1.51 3.35 2.27
C LEU A 17 2.20 4.51 2.98
N THR A 18 3.20 4.21 3.81
CA THR A 18 3.97 5.21 4.54
C THR A 18 4.70 6.17 3.59
N GLU A 19 5.32 5.61 2.55
CA GLU A 19 6.01 6.40 1.53
C GLU A 19 5.04 7.26 0.71
N ALA A 20 3.91 6.71 0.29
CA ALA A 20 2.90 7.46 -0.46
C ALA A 20 2.32 8.62 0.37
N GLN A 21 2.05 8.39 1.66
CA GLN A 21 1.59 9.44 2.58
C GLN A 21 2.64 10.52 2.78
N ARG A 22 3.92 10.15 2.89
CA ARG A 22 5.02 11.11 3.01
C ARG A 22 5.14 12.01 1.80
N ARG A 23 5.13 11.43 0.59
CA ARG A 23 5.24 12.18 -0.67
C ARG A 23 4.03 13.07 -0.89
N PHE A 24 2.83 12.57 -0.58
CA PHE A 24 1.62 13.38 -0.61
C PHE A 24 1.71 14.58 0.34
N ALA A 25 2.16 14.36 1.58
CA ALA A 25 2.34 15.43 2.56
C ALA A 25 3.45 16.43 2.18
N ALA A 26 4.41 16.01 1.37
CA ALA A 26 5.45 16.85 0.80
C ALA A 26 5.01 17.62 -0.46
N ASP A 27 3.74 17.48 -0.89
CA ASP A 27 3.20 18.03 -2.14
C ASP A 27 4.00 17.58 -3.38
N GLU A 28 4.61 16.39 -3.32
CA GLU A 28 5.32 15.85 -4.47
C GLU A 28 4.34 15.56 -5.61
N PRO A 29 4.67 15.89 -6.87
CA PRO A 29 3.84 15.52 -7.99
C PRO A 29 3.75 13.99 -8.11
N TYR A 30 2.55 13.49 -8.39
CA TYR A 30 2.39 12.06 -8.67
C TYR A 30 3.10 11.74 -10.00
N PRO A 31 3.89 10.64 -10.07
CA PRO A 31 4.69 10.35 -11.25
C PRO A 31 3.86 9.92 -12.47
N ASP A 32 2.63 9.46 -12.25
CA ASP A 32 1.73 9.02 -13.32
C ASP A 32 0.71 10.12 -13.66
N PRO A 33 0.53 10.46 -14.95
CA PRO A 33 -0.40 11.50 -15.36
C PRO A 33 -1.88 11.14 -15.18
N GLU A 34 -2.25 9.87 -15.12
CA GLU A 34 -3.63 9.40 -14.91
C GLU A 34 -3.93 9.10 -13.45
N GLY A 35 -2.91 9.08 -12.59
CA GLY A 35 -3.02 8.74 -11.19
C GLY A 35 -2.94 9.93 -10.24
N SER A 36 -3.17 9.65 -8.95
CA SER A 36 -2.97 10.63 -7.89
C SER A 36 -2.51 9.97 -6.61
N TRP A 37 -1.79 10.72 -5.76
CA TRP A 37 -1.39 10.24 -4.43
C TRP A 37 -2.60 9.79 -3.58
N PRO A 38 -3.72 10.55 -3.49
CA PRO A 38 -4.88 10.10 -2.73
C PRO A 38 -5.44 8.76 -3.20
N GLN A 39 -5.53 8.56 -4.53
CA GLN A 39 -6.00 7.30 -5.09
C GLN A 39 -5.05 6.14 -4.77
N LYS A 40 -3.73 6.38 -4.87
CA LYS A 40 -2.72 5.37 -4.52
C LYS A 40 -2.77 4.99 -3.04
N ILE A 41 -2.93 5.97 -2.16
CA ILE A 41 -3.07 5.78 -0.72
C ILE A 41 -4.32 4.96 -0.42
N ALA A 42 -5.47 5.30 -1.03
CA ALA A 42 -6.72 4.56 -0.85
C ALA A 42 -6.60 3.09 -1.30
N GLN A 43 -5.99 2.84 -2.46
CA GLN A 43 -5.73 1.48 -2.94
C GLN A 43 -4.83 0.68 -1.98
N LEU A 44 -3.77 1.29 -1.47
CA LEU A 44 -2.87 0.65 -0.51
C LEU A 44 -3.58 0.36 0.83
N GLN A 45 -4.46 1.24 1.28
CA GLN A 45 -5.29 1.02 2.48
C GLN A 45 -6.28 -0.13 2.29
N GLN A 46 -6.90 -0.23 1.11
CA GLN A 46 -7.78 -1.35 0.78
C GLN A 46 -7.01 -2.68 0.79
N HIS A 47 -5.88 -2.75 0.07
CA HIS A 47 -5.04 -3.95 0.05
C HIS A 47 -4.52 -4.31 1.45
N LEU A 48 -4.21 -3.32 2.29
CA LEU A 48 -3.81 -3.53 3.67
C LEU A 48 -4.91 -4.22 4.48
N ALA A 49 -6.16 -3.79 4.32
CA ALA A 49 -7.32 -4.40 4.98
C ALA A 49 -7.55 -5.83 4.49
N GLU A 50 -7.49 -6.07 3.18
CA GLU A 50 -7.66 -7.40 2.60
C GLU A 50 -6.59 -8.39 3.12
N VAL A 51 -5.32 -7.99 3.13
CA VAL A 51 -4.24 -8.86 3.64
C VAL A 51 -4.39 -9.12 5.13
N ARG A 52 -4.82 -8.12 5.92
CA ARG A 52 -5.10 -8.33 7.35
C ARG A 52 -6.25 -9.30 7.59
N GLU A 53 -7.30 -9.21 6.78
CA GLU A 53 -8.42 -10.14 6.84
C GLU A 53 -7.99 -11.56 6.46
N MET A 54 -7.16 -11.73 5.43
CA MET A 54 -6.59 -13.03 5.07
C MET A 54 -5.77 -13.63 6.22
N ILE A 55 -4.92 -12.83 6.88
CA ILE A 55 -4.13 -13.29 8.03
C ILE A 55 -5.02 -13.66 9.23
N ALA A 56 -6.11 -12.91 9.46
CA ALA A 56 -7.01 -13.17 10.58
C ALA A 56 -7.88 -14.43 10.37
N ASN A 57 -8.06 -14.86 9.12
CA ASN A 57 -8.84 -16.03 8.73
C ASN A 57 -7.98 -17.27 8.43
N GLU A 58 -6.66 -17.17 8.61
CA GLU A 58 -5.67 -18.27 8.47
C GLU A 58 -5.33 -18.86 9.85
#